data_AF-A0AAV3SDD9-F1
#
_entry.id   AF-A0AAV3SDD9-F1
#
_cell.length_a   1.000
_cell.length_b   1.000
_cell.length_c   1.000
_cell.angle_alpha   90.00
_cell.angle_beta   90.00
_cell.angle_gamma   90.00
#
_symmetry.space_group_name_H-M   'P 1'
#
loop_
_entity.id
_entity.type
_entity.pdbx_description
1 polymer ?
#
loop_
_entity_poly.entity_id
_entity_poly.type
_entity_poly.pdbx_seq_one_letter_code
_entity_poly.pdbx_strand_id
1 'polypeptide(L)'
;MGTVTTTPSEEARSIFTELGYTVSGSGCELRAERKWRVVRVTAADEATELPKSGELRCFVAWMDAAHDLRDRLINAKPDYDWAVIGVDSTGEYDVLHPSLGPSLLV
;
A
#
# COMPACT_ATOMS: atom_id res chain seq x y z
N MET A 1 25.59 -8.09 -11.73
CA MET A 1 24.62 -7.22 -11.04
C MET A 1 23.28 -7.42 -11.73
N GLY A 2 22.44 -8.30 -11.16
CA GLY A 2 21.13 -8.59 -11.73
C GLY A 2 20.24 -7.37 -11.56
N THR A 3 19.55 -6.97 -12.63
CA THR A 3 18.46 -6.00 -12.54
C THR A 3 17.38 -6.63 -11.70
N VAL A 4 17.35 -6.31 -10.41
CA VAL A 4 16.23 -6.72 -9.55
C VAL A 4 15.06 -5.86 -10.03
N THR A 5 14.28 -6.39 -10.95
CA THR A 5 12.91 -5.92 -11.20
C THR A 5 12.10 -6.35 -9.98
N THR A 6 12.38 -5.75 -8.83
CA THR A 6 11.62 -5.98 -7.62
C THR A 6 10.24 -5.42 -7.88
N THR A 7 9.24 -6.29 -7.87
CA THR A 7 7.85 -5.85 -8.03
C THR A 7 7.45 -5.04 -6.81
N PRO A 8 6.51 -4.08 -6.93
CA PRO A 8 6.03 -3.30 -5.78
C PRO A 8 5.57 -4.18 -4.61
N SER A 9 5.06 -5.37 -4.90
CA SER A 9 4.69 -6.38 -3.92
C SER A 9 5.86 -6.98 -3.11
N GLU A 10 7.03 -7.18 -3.71
CA GLU A 10 8.20 -7.71 -3.01
C GLU A 10 8.73 -6.68 -1.99
N GLU A 11 8.83 -5.40 -2.40
CA GLU A 11 9.21 -4.30 -1.50
C GLU A 11 8.22 -4.18 -0.33
N ALA A 12 6.91 -4.21 -0.64
CA ALA A 12 5.87 -4.17 0.38
C ALA A 12 6.03 -5.30 1.38
N ARG A 13 6.28 -6.52 0.89
CA ARG A 13 6.48 -7.68 1.74
C ARG A 13 7.63 -7.44 2.71
N SER A 14 8.76 -6.92 2.24
CA SER A 14 9.90 -6.58 3.10
C SER A 14 9.49 -5.58 4.18
N ILE A 15 8.89 -4.46 3.79
CA ILE A 15 8.45 -3.40 4.72
C ILE A 15 7.51 -3.95 5.80
N PHE A 16 6.47 -4.71 5.42
CA PHE A 16 5.52 -5.27 6.39
C PHE A 16 6.18 -6.32 7.30
N THR A 17 7.09 -7.14 6.77
CA THR A 17 7.83 -8.11 7.59
C THR A 17 8.76 -7.43 8.59
N GLU A 18 9.42 -6.33 8.21
CA GLU A 18 10.24 -5.51 9.10
C GLU A 18 9.39 -4.80 10.18
N LEU A 19 8.18 -4.37 9.84
CA LEU A 19 7.20 -3.83 10.80
C LEU A 19 6.61 -4.89 11.75
N GLY A 20 6.96 -6.18 11.57
CA GLY A 20 6.51 -7.28 12.41
C GLY A 20 5.12 -7.81 12.05
N TYR A 21 4.67 -7.61 10.81
CA TYR A 21 3.48 -8.27 10.27
C TYR A 21 3.87 -9.61 9.64
N THR A 22 2.97 -10.60 9.73
CA THR A 22 3.10 -11.84 8.99
C THR A 22 2.48 -11.66 7.62
N VAL A 23 3.31 -11.56 6.58
CA VAL A 23 2.83 -11.42 5.19
C VAL A 23 2.63 -12.80 4.56
N SER A 24 1.38 -13.09 4.21
CA SER A 24 0.95 -14.28 3.49
C SER A 24 0.44 -13.90 2.10
N GLY A 25 0.88 -14.58 1.06
CA GLY A 25 0.53 -14.28 -0.33
C GLY A 25 1.75 -14.15 -1.23
N SER A 26 1.50 -14.16 -2.53
CA SER A 26 2.52 -14.08 -3.59
C SER A 26 1.95 -13.33 -4.79
N GLY A 27 2.78 -12.55 -5.49
CA GLY A 27 2.35 -11.80 -6.67
C GLY A 27 1.74 -10.44 -6.32
N CYS A 28 0.57 -10.11 -6.86
CA CYS A 28 -0.04 -8.78 -6.74
C CYS A 28 -0.96 -8.63 -5.52
N GLU A 29 -1.30 -9.72 -4.84
CA GLU A 29 -2.12 -9.69 -3.63
C GLU A 29 -1.40 -10.38 -2.46
N LEU A 30 -1.27 -9.61 -1.39
CA LEU A 30 -0.57 -9.94 -0.17
C LEU A 30 -1.52 -9.68 1.00
N ARG A 31 -1.33 -10.41 2.09
CA ARG A 31 -2.12 -10.26 3.31
C ARG A 31 -1.15 -10.14 4.47
N ALA A 32 -1.07 -8.95 5.05
CA ALA A 32 -0.24 -8.68 6.21
C ALA A 32 -1.10 -8.82 7.47
N GLU A 33 -0.85 -9.85 8.26
CA GLU A 33 -1.61 -10.16 9.47
C GLU A 33 -0.83 -9.79 10.72
N ARG A 34 -1.50 -9.14 11.67
CA ARG A 34 -0.98 -8.86 13.01
C ARG A 34 -2.06 -9.18 14.03
N LYS A 35 -1.64 -9.46 15.27
CA LYS A 35 -2.53 -9.94 16.36
C LYS A 35 -3.84 -9.16 16.55
N TRP A 36 -3.89 -7.89 16.17
CA TRP A 36 -5.07 -7.03 16.33
C TRP A 36 -5.70 -6.57 15.01
N ARG A 37 -5.05 -6.80 13.85
CA ARG A 37 -5.54 -6.31 12.55
C ARG A 37 -4.96 -7.09 11.38
N VAL A 38 -5.81 -7.32 10.38
CA VAL A 38 -5.41 -7.84 9.06
C VAL A 38 -5.41 -6.68 8.08
N VAL A 39 -4.33 -6.56 7.31
CA VAL A 39 -4.17 -5.57 6.25
C VAL A 39 -4.10 -6.31 4.93
N ARG A 40 -5.01 -6.02 4.02
CA ARG A 40 -4.91 -6.51 2.64
C ARG A 40 -3.97 -5.61 1.87
N VAL A 41 -2.85 -6.16 1.43
CA VAL A 41 -1.83 -5.46 0.66
C VAL A 41 -2.04 -5.82 -0.81
N THR A 42 -2.35 -4.86 -1.67
CA THR A 42 -2.57 -5.09 -3.11
C THR A 42 -1.56 -4.26 -3.88
N ALA A 43 -0.70 -4.90 -4.67
CA ALA A 43 0.10 -4.20 -5.66
C ALA A 43 -0.85 -3.64 -6.71
N ALA A 44 -0.95 -2.32 -6.76
CA ALA A 44 -1.87 -1.59 -7.59
C ALA A 44 -1.11 -0.87 -8.69
N ASP A 45 -1.71 -0.87 -9.87
CA ASP A 45 -1.29 -0.10 -11.03
C ASP A 45 -2.42 0.85 -11.43
N GLU A 46 -2.19 1.70 -12.43
CA GLU A 46 -3.21 2.62 -12.98
C GLU A 46 -4.54 1.91 -13.33
N ALA A 47 -4.46 0.66 -13.78
CA ALA A 47 -5.61 -0.16 -14.19
C ALA A 47 -6.24 -0.96 -13.03
N THR A 48 -5.72 -0.86 -11.80
CA THR A 48 -6.27 -1.61 -10.67
C THR A 48 -7.66 -1.12 -10.31
N GLU A 49 -8.60 -2.06 -10.21
CA GLU A 49 -9.94 -1.80 -9.73
C GLU A 49 -9.93 -1.65 -8.21
N LEU A 50 -10.47 -0.52 -7.74
CA LEU A 50 -10.65 -0.27 -6.33
C LEU A 50 -11.86 -1.08 -5.83
N PRO A 51 -11.67 -1.98 -4.85
CA PRO A 51 -12.75 -2.73 -4.26
C PRO A 51 -13.73 -1.76 -3.59
N LYS A 52 -15.03 -1.93 -3.78
CA LYS A 52 -16.04 -0.98 -3.28
C LYS A 52 -16.29 -1.08 -1.77
N SER A 53 -15.86 -2.17 -1.12
CA SER A 53 -16.04 -2.41 0.31
C SER A 53 -14.97 -3.39 0.81
N GLY A 54 -14.57 -3.27 2.08
CA GLY A 54 -13.60 -4.16 2.69
C GLY A 54 -13.10 -3.69 4.05
N GLU A 55 -12.11 -4.40 4.56
CA GLU A 55 -11.33 -4.01 5.75
C GLU A 55 -10.15 -3.10 5.34
N LEU A 56 -9.27 -2.80 6.30
CA LEU A 56 -8.10 -1.96 6.09
C LEU A 56 -7.21 -2.47 4.94
N ARG A 57 -7.05 -1.64 3.91
CA ARG A 57 -6.35 -2.01 2.68
C ARG A 57 -5.15 -1.13 2.43
N CYS A 58 -4.01 -1.75 2.16
CA CYS A 58 -2.82 -1.07 1.71
C CYS A 58 -2.65 -1.34 0.21
N PHE A 59 -2.57 -0.30 -0.60
CA PHE A 59 -2.19 -0.43 -1.99
C PHE A 59 -0.71 -0.13 -2.11
N VAL A 60 0.00 -0.79 -3.02
CA VAL A 60 1.42 -0.55 -3.24
C VAL A 60 1.65 -0.36 -4.71
N ALA A 61 2.19 0.77 -5.11
CA ALA A 61 2.35 1.14 -6.49
C ALA A 61 3.70 1.83 -6.68
N TRP A 62 4.13 1.96 -7.94
CA TRP A 62 5.22 2.88 -8.26
C TRP A 62 4.87 4.30 -7.81
N MET A 63 5.85 5.08 -7.38
CA MET A 63 5.63 6.41 -6.83
C MET A 63 4.75 7.32 -7.71
N ASP A 64 4.90 7.23 -9.04
CA ASP A 64 4.08 7.93 -10.03
C ASP A 64 2.60 7.51 -9.96
N ALA A 65 2.34 6.20 -10.01
CA ALA A 65 0.99 5.62 -9.92
C ALA A 65 0.38 5.74 -8.50
N ALA A 66 1.20 5.75 -7.45
CA ALA A 66 0.76 5.86 -6.07
C ALA A 66 0.08 7.21 -5.79
N HIS A 67 0.59 8.28 -6.38
CA HIS A 67 -0.01 9.61 -6.28
C HIS A 67 -1.37 9.68 -6.96
N ASP A 68 -1.50 9.12 -8.17
CA ASP A 68 -2.78 9.03 -8.90
C ASP A 68 -3.79 8.17 -8.12
N LEU A 69 -3.35 7.02 -7.62
CA LEU A 69 -4.20 6.12 -6.84
C LEU A 69 -4.69 6.75 -5.55
N ARG A 70 -3.83 7.50 -4.85
CA ARG A 70 -4.21 8.29 -3.67
C ARG A 70 -5.31 9.28 -4.02
N ASP A 71 -5.15 10.04 -5.11
CA ASP A 71 -6.14 11.04 -5.52
C ASP A 71 -7.49 10.38 -5.87
N ARG A 72 -7.45 9.24 -6.57
CA ARG A 72 -8.63 8.43 -6.86
C ARG A 72 -9.32 7.93 -5.59
N LEU A 73 -8.57 7.45 -4.60
CA LEU A 73 -9.12 7.00 -3.31
C LEU A 73 -9.71 8.16 -2.49
N ILE A 74 -9.06 9.33 -2.49
CA ILE A 74 -9.58 10.55 -1.85
C ILE A 74 -10.90 10.98 -2.51
N ASN A 75 -10.98 10.95 -3.83
CA ASN A 75 -12.19 11.29 -4.59
C ASN A 75 -13.29 10.25 -4.42
N ALA A 76 -12.95 8.96 -4.42
CA ALA A 76 -13.89 7.86 -4.27
C ALA A 76 -14.50 7.78 -2.86
N LYS A 77 -13.81 8.32 -1.84
CA LYS A 77 -14.20 8.29 -0.42
C LYS A 77 -14.78 6.92 0.00
N PRO A 78 -14.01 5.84 -0.15
CA PRO A 78 -14.50 4.52 0.22
C PRO A 78 -14.81 4.43 1.72
N ASP A 79 -15.83 3.64 2.08
CA ASP A 79 -16.23 3.33 3.47
C ASP A 79 -15.24 2.43 4.24
N TYR A 80 -14.00 2.29 3.75
CA TYR A 80 -12.95 1.48 4.37
C TYR A 80 -11.66 2.29 4.55
N ASP A 81 -10.87 1.94 5.56
CA ASP A 81 -9.53 2.50 5.75
C ASP A 81 -8.60 2.04 4.64
N TRP A 82 -7.85 2.99 4.09
CA TRP A 82 -6.87 2.72 3.05
C TRP A 82 -5.55 3.43 3.30
N ALA A 83 -4.47 2.84 2.79
CA ALA A 83 -3.17 3.47 2.66
C ALA A 83 -2.61 3.12 1.28
N VAL A 84 -1.79 3.97 0.69
CA VAL A 84 -1.06 3.71 -0.55
C VAL A 84 0.43 3.86 -0.23
N ILE A 85 1.24 2.86 -0.56
CA ILE A 85 2.69 2.93 -0.45
C ILE A 85 3.23 3.14 -1.86
N GLY A 86 3.83 4.29 -2.09
CA GLY A 86 4.58 4.57 -3.30
C GLY A 86 6.01 4.06 -3.12
N VAL A 87 6.43 3.08 -3.91
CA VAL A 87 7.82 2.62 -3.94
C VAL A 87 8.52 3.16 -5.17
N ASP A 88 9.82 3.40 -5.03
CA ASP A 88 10.68 3.85 -6.10
C ASP A 88 11.68 2.74 -6.50
N SER A 89 12.32 2.89 -7.66
CA SER A 89 13.32 1.93 -8.16
C SER A 89 14.64 1.93 -7.38
N THR A 90 14.87 2.93 -6.53
CA THR A 90 16.02 3.05 -5.63
C THR A 90 15.79 2.41 -4.26
N GLY A 91 14.56 1.95 -3.97
CA GLY A 91 14.18 1.30 -2.72
C GLY A 91 13.66 2.24 -1.64
N GLU A 92 13.42 3.52 -1.98
CA GLU A 92 12.70 4.44 -1.11
C GLU A 92 11.19 4.18 -1.21
N TYR A 93 10.49 4.37 -0.10
CA TYR A 93 9.04 4.25 -0.04
C TYR A 93 8.41 5.43 0.69
N ASP A 94 7.25 5.85 0.21
CA ASP A 94 6.41 6.88 0.81
C ASP A 94 5.04 6.31 1.14
N VAL A 95 4.52 6.61 2.32
CA VAL A 95 3.22 6.11 2.78
C VAL A 95 2.20 7.23 2.70
N LEU A 96 1.33 7.15 1.71
CA LEU A 96 0.22 8.05 1.46
C LEU A 96 -1.04 7.52 2.14
N HIS A 97 -1.65 8.31 3.02
CA HIS A 97 -2.88 7.94 3.71
C HIS A 97 -3.93 9.04 3.51
N PRO A 98 -5.24 8.74 3.70
CA PRO A 98 -6.31 9.74 3.58
C PRO A 98 -6.15 10.93 4.53
N SER A 99 -5.28 10.82 5.53
CA SER A 99 -5.11 11.80 6.60
C SER A 99 -3.74 12.48 6.58
N LEU A 100 -3.57 13.56 5.82
CA LEU A 100 -2.81 14.67 6.38
C LEU A 100 -3.77 15.65 7.05
N GLY A 101 -4.41 15.20 8.13
CA GLY A 101 -4.67 16.12 9.23
C GLY A 101 -3.43 16.07 10.11
N PRO A 102 -2.66 17.16 10.30
CA PRO A 102 -1.65 17.18 11.36
C PRO A 102 -2.36 16.87 12.67
N SER A 103 -2.25 15.63 13.15
CA SER A 103 -2.51 15.37 14.55
C SER A 103 -1.28 15.86 15.31
N LEU A 104 -1.51 16.74 16.29
CA LEU A 104 -0.55 17.40 17.17
C LEU A 104 0.13 18.67 16.65
N LEU A 105 -0.61 19.79 16.71
CA LEU A 105 -0.18 21.02 17.40
C LEU A 105 -1.37 22.00 17.38
N VAL A 106 -2.20 21.99 18.43
CA VAL A 106 -2.47 23.08 19.41
C VAL A 106 -3.53 22.62 20.42
#